data_AF-A0A954ZJN8-F1
#
_entry.id   AF-A0A954ZJN8-F1
#
_cell.length_a   1.000
_cell.length_b   1.000
_cell.length_c   1.000
_cell.angle_alpha   90.00
_cell.angle_beta   90.00
_cell.angle_gamma   90.00
#
_symmetry.space_group_name_H-M   'P 1'
#
loop_
_entity.id
_entity.type
_entity.pdbx_description
1 polymer ?
#
loop_
_entity_poly.entity_id
_entity_poly.type
_entity_poly.pdbx_seq_one_letter_code
_entity_poly.pdbx_strand_id
1 'polypeptide(L)'
;MSSENPYQSPNPESRVDSAGSDSYQPPVAPSNWTVRHVRYVAILAIVQGALVTLVGGGLIAIAIIMPYGMQDVQGQAGAEELEQIVGVASIAYAVFGAVAALVGLLQIVAGARSYVFRNRVMMIVALFCGLLSVFTFYCGLTGLGLTVYGLIVFFSEEVRRAFQMRQDGASVQEILETFA
;
A
#
# COMPACT_ATOMS: atom_id res chain seq x y z
N MET A 1 32.76 -53.50 -9.76
CA MET A 1 31.44 -53.64 -9.13
C MET A 1 31.00 -52.24 -8.71
N SER A 2 30.28 -51.55 -9.59
CA SER A 2 29.83 -50.18 -9.36
C SER A 2 28.58 -50.24 -8.48
N SER A 3 28.66 -49.70 -7.27
CA SER A 3 27.49 -49.53 -6.41
C SER A 3 26.69 -48.33 -6.91
N GLU A 4 25.86 -48.55 -7.92
CA GLU A 4 24.84 -47.57 -8.29
C GLU A 4 23.89 -47.41 -7.12
N ASN A 5 23.96 -46.24 -6.49
CA ASN A 5 23.10 -45.89 -5.38
C ASN A 5 21.68 -45.64 -5.94
N PRO A 6 20.67 -46.46 -5.58
CA PRO A 6 19.32 -46.37 -6.12
C PRO A 6 18.58 -45.08 -5.72
N TYR A 7 19.16 -44.28 -4.82
CA TYR A 7 18.65 -42.97 -4.41
C TYR A 7 19.42 -41.80 -5.03
N GLN A 8 20.37 -42.06 -5.93
CA GLN A 8 21.06 -40.98 -6.60
C GLN A 8 20.10 -40.31 -7.59
N SER A 9 19.70 -39.07 -7.27
CA SER A 9 18.90 -38.25 -8.16
C SER A 9 19.64 -38.10 -9.50
N PRO A 10 18.93 -38.11 -10.64
CA PRO A 10 19.54 -38.00 -11.96
C PRO A 10 20.45 -36.78 -11.99
N ASN A 11 21.75 -36.99 -12.24
CA ASN A 11 22.70 -35.87 -12.28
C ASN A 11 22.36 -35.01 -13.52
N PRO A 12 21.81 -33.79 -13.36
CA PRO A 12 21.38 -32.99 -14.50
C PRO A 12 22.56 -32.54 -15.38
N GLU A 13 23.79 -32.63 -14.86
CA GLU A 13 25.00 -32.20 -15.55
C GLU A 13 25.47 -33.15 -16.67
N SER A 14 25.02 -34.42 -16.72
CA SER A 14 25.55 -35.38 -17.71
C SER A 14 24.95 -35.26 -19.11
N ARG A 15 24.09 -34.25 -19.37
CA ARG A 15 23.44 -34.06 -20.69
C ARG A 15 23.92 -32.83 -21.48
N VAL A 16 24.99 -32.15 -21.04
CA VAL A 16 25.39 -30.85 -21.61
C VAL A 16 26.45 -30.95 -22.72
N ASP A 17 27.02 -32.13 -22.97
CA ASP A 17 28.07 -32.26 -23.98
C ASP A 17 27.55 -32.95 -25.24
N SER A 18 26.89 -32.21 -26.13
CA SER A 18 27.04 -32.35 -27.59
C SER A 18 26.11 -31.43 -28.39
N ALA A 19 26.73 -30.41 -28.99
CA ALA A 19 26.35 -29.74 -30.23
C ALA A 19 25.14 -28.78 -30.23
N GLY A 20 25.47 -27.48 -30.23
CA GLY A 20 24.59 -26.40 -30.70
C GLY A 20 23.78 -25.72 -29.61
N SER A 21 24.44 -24.98 -28.73
CA SER A 21 23.79 -24.22 -27.65
C SER A 21 23.10 -22.95 -28.19
N ASP A 22 22.06 -23.11 -29.01
CA ASP A 22 20.92 -22.20 -28.91
C ASP A 22 20.31 -22.48 -27.55
N SER A 23 20.66 -21.63 -26.58
CA SER A 23 20.25 -21.72 -25.18
C SER A 23 18.74 -21.81 -25.09
N TYR A 24 18.19 -23.03 -25.11
CA TYR A 24 16.82 -23.29 -24.71
C TYR A 24 16.72 -22.89 -23.24
N GLN A 25 16.41 -21.62 -22.98
CA GLN A 25 15.89 -21.22 -21.69
C GLN A 25 14.51 -21.89 -21.61
N PRO A 26 14.33 -22.90 -20.74
CA PRO A 26 12.99 -23.40 -20.51
C PRO A 26 12.12 -22.19 -20.14
N PRO A 27 10.90 -22.07 -20.69
CA PRO A 27 10.01 -20.98 -20.30
C PRO A 27 9.90 -21.03 -18.78
N VAL A 28 10.46 -20.03 -18.11
CA VAL A 28 10.38 -19.89 -16.67
C VAL A 28 8.89 -19.78 -16.39
N ALA A 29 8.32 -20.81 -15.77
CA ALA A 29 6.89 -20.82 -15.46
C ALA A 29 6.60 -19.52 -14.69
N PRO A 30 5.74 -18.63 -15.22
CA PRO A 30 5.49 -17.34 -14.61
C PRO A 30 5.04 -17.58 -13.18
N SER A 31 5.74 -16.94 -12.25
CA SER A 31 5.57 -17.20 -10.83
C SER A 31 4.32 -16.44 -10.37
N ASN A 32 3.17 -17.08 -10.55
CA ASN A 32 1.80 -16.73 -10.16
C ASN A 32 1.61 -16.05 -8.77
N TRP A 33 2.59 -16.11 -7.87
CA TRP A 33 2.51 -15.52 -6.54
C TRP A 33 2.31 -13.99 -6.59
N THR A 34 2.95 -13.28 -7.53
CA THR A 34 2.94 -11.80 -7.54
C THR A 34 1.56 -11.19 -7.77
N VAL A 35 0.72 -11.78 -8.63
CA VAL A 35 -0.62 -11.26 -8.94
C VAL A 35 -1.55 -11.37 -7.72
N ARG A 36 -1.39 -12.42 -6.90
CA ARG A 36 -2.14 -12.58 -5.65
C ARG A 36 -1.75 -11.51 -4.63
N HIS A 37 -0.50 -11.08 -4.61
CA HIS A 37 -0.01 -10.01 -3.71
C HIS A 37 -0.67 -8.65 -3.96
N VAL A 38 -1.10 -8.35 -5.19
CA VAL A 38 -1.81 -7.09 -5.49
C VAL A 38 -3.07 -6.93 -4.62
N ARG A 39 -3.81 -8.02 -4.39
CA ARG A 39 -5.02 -7.99 -3.54
C ARG A 39 -4.68 -7.71 -2.09
N TYR A 40 -3.62 -8.31 -1.56
CA TYR A 40 -3.16 -8.05 -0.20
C TYR A 40 -2.72 -6.58 -0.05
N VAL A 41 -1.95 -6.04 -0.99
CA VAL A 41 -1.57 -4.62 -1.00
C VAL A 41 -2.80 -3.71 -1.02
N ALA A 42 -3.79 -4.01 -1.85
CA ALA A 42 -5.03 -3.23 -1.93
C ALA A 42 -5.81 -3.24 -0.61
N ILE A 43 -5.96 -4.40 0.04
CA ILE A 43 -6.62 -4.53 1.34
C ILE A 43 -5.86 -3.74 2.41
N LEU A 44 -4.55 -3.90 2.49
CA LEU A 44 -3.71 -3.17 3.45
C LEU A 44 -3.82 -1.66 3.25
N ALA A 45 -3.89 -1.18 2.01
CA ALA A 45 -4.08 0.24 1.71
C ALA A 45 -5.47 0.75 2.11
N ILE A 46 -6.53 -0.06 1.96
CA ILE A 46 -7.88 0.30 2.45
C ILE A 46 -7.89 0.41 3.97
N VAL A 47 -7.29 -0.57 4.67
CA VAL A 47 -7.22 -0.57 6.14
C VAL A 47 -6.39 0.63 6.64
N GLN A 48 -5.23 0.89 6.03
CA GLN A 48 -4.41 2.05 6.37
C GLN A 48 -5.17 3.36 6.12
N GLY A 49 -5.84 3.49 4.97
CA GLY A 49 -6.64 4.66 4.64
C GLY A 49 -7.78 4.88 5.63
N ALA A 50 -8.45 3.81 6.08
CA ALA A 50 -9.49 3.87 7.11
C ALA A 50 -8.94 4.34 8.46
N LEU A 51 -7.79 3.81 8.90
CA LEU A 51 -7.13 4.24 10.14
C LEU A 51 -6.71 5.71 10.07
N VAL A 52 -6.10 6.14 8.96
CA VAL A 52 -5.70 7.54 8.75
C VAL A 52 -6.91 8.47 8.72
N THR A 53 -8.02 8.04 8.10
CA THR A 53 -9.27 8.81 8.08
C THR A 53 -9.86 8.95 9.48
N LEU A 54 -9.83 7.88 10.28
CA LEU A 54 -10.31 7.89 11.66
C LEU A 54 -9.48 8.84 12.52
N VAL A 55 -8.14 8.77 12.41
CA VAL A 55 -7.23 9.70 13.10
C VAL A 55 -7.49 11.14 12.68
N GLY A 56 -7.62 11.41 11.38
CA GLY A 56 -7.95 12.75 10.86
C GLY A 56 -9.28 13.27 11.41
N GLY A 57 -10.31 12.43 11.42
CA GLY A 57 -11.61 12.75 12.04
C GLY A 57 -11.51 13.02 13.54
N GLY A 58 -10.70 12.23 14.27
CA GLY A 58 -10.42 12.45 15.68
C GLY A 58 -9.72 13.79 15.96
N LEU A 59 -8.74 14.17 15.13
CA LEU A 59 -8.07 15.48 15.25
C LEU A 59 -9.03 16.65 15.01
N ILE A 60 -9.93 16.53 14.03
CA ILE A 60 -10.99 17.52 13.80
C ILE A 60 -11.92 17.60 15.01
N ALA A 61 -12.34 16.46 15.57
CA ALA A 61 -13.19 16.43 16.75
C ALA A 61 -12.52 17.10 17.96
N ILE A 62 -11.23 16.83 18.19
CA ILE A 62 -10.44 17.48 19.25
C ILE A 62 -10.39 19.00 19.02
N ALA A 63 -10.14 19.45 17.79
CA ALA A 63 -10.11 20.88 17.46
C ALA A 63 -11.43 21.58 17.76
N ILE A 64 -12.57 20.89 17.58
CA ILE A 64 -13.91 21.43 17.88
C ILE A 64 -14.20 21.40 19.39
N ILE A 65 -13.82 20.34 20.11
CA ILE A 65 -14.14 20.14 21.52
C ILE A 65 -13.24 20.97 22.46
N MET A 66 -11.95 21.11 22.12
CA MET A 66 -10.95 21.84 22.92
C MET A 66 -11.41 23.22 23.41
N PRO A 67 -11.95 24.14 22.58
CA PRO A 67 -12.36 25.46 23.04
C PRO A 67 -13.49 25.43 24.09
N TYR A 68 -14.38 24.43 24.05
CA TYR A 68 -15.46 24.31 25.03
C TYR A 68 -14.94 23.88 26.41
N GLY A 69 -13.93 23.01 26.46
CA GLY A 69 -13.37 22.52 27.73
C GLY A 69 -12.52 23.55 28.48
N MET A 70 -12.10 24.64 27.82
CA MET A 70 -11.25 25.67 28.45
C MET A 70 -12.02 26.84 29.04
N GLN A 71 -13.33 26.93 28.81
CA GLN A 71 -14.18 27.96 29.43
C GLN A 71 -14.15 27.88 30.96
N ASP A 72 -13.95 26.67 31.52
CA ASP A 72 -13.87 26.47 32.97
C ASP A 72 -12.53 26.91 33.59
N VAL A 73 -11.48 27.07 32.76
CA VAL A 73 -10.11 27.41 33.22
C VAL A 73 -9.80 28.91 33.11
N GLN A 74 -10.66 29.69 32.42
CA GLN A 74 -10.50 31.14 32.24
C GLN A 74 -10.53 31.95 33.56
N GLY A 75 -10.86 31.34 34.71
CA GLY A 75 -10.84 31.99 36.02
C GLY A 75 -9.45 32.23 36.64
N GLN A 76 -8.36 31.74 36.02
CA GLN A 76 -6.99 31.89 36.54
C GLN A 76 -6.19 32.97 35.79
N ALA A 77 -5.33 33.70 36.51
CA ALA A 77 -4.45 34.73 35.94
C ALA A 77 -3.54 34.12 34.86
N GLY A 78 -3.53 34.71 33.66
CA GLY A 78 -2.82 34.19 32.48
C GLY A 78 -3.73 33.68 31.34
N ALA A 79 -5.05 33.87 31.45
CA ALA A 79 -6.03 33.37 30.47
C ALA A 79 -5.87 33.94 29.04
N GLU A 80 -5.45 35.21 28.88
CA GLU A 80 -5.33 35.85 27.56
C GLU A 80 -4.25 35.20 26.67
N GLU A 81 -3.07 34.89 27.22
CA GLU A 81 -1.99 34.24 26.46
C GLU A 81 -2.37 32.80 26.09
N LEU A 82 -3.06 32.11 27.01
CA LEU A 82 -3.53 30.75 26.81
C LEU A 82 -4.61 30.67 25.72
N GLU A 83 -5.52 31.63 25.65
CA GLU A 83 -6.57 31.68 24.62
C GLU A 83 -5.99 31.79 23.21
N GLN A 84 -4.95 32.62 23.03
CA GLN A 84 -4.30 32.78 21.73
C GLN A 84 -3.58 31.49 21.28
N ILE A 85 -2.84 30.84 22.19
CA ILE A 85 -2.14 29.58 21.90
C ILE A 85 -3.13 28.49 21.51
N VAL A 86 -4.24 28.39 22.23
CA VAL A 86 -5.30 27.38 21.99
C VAL A 86 -6.02 27.65 20.68
N GLY A 87 -6.32 28.91 20.36
CA GLY A 87 -6.91 29.31 19.09
C GLY A 87 -6.05 28.87 17.91
N VAL A 88 -4.75 29.19 17.94
CA VAL A 88 -3.81 28.79 16.88
C VAL A 88 -3.65 27.27 16.81
N ALA A 89 -3.54 26.59 17.95
CA ALA A 89 -3.43 25.14 18.01
C ALA A 89 -4.68 24.45 17.44
N SER A 90 -5.89 24.93 17.77
CA SER A 90 -7.14 24.35 17.28
C SER A 90 -7.26 24.45 15.75
N ILE A 91 -6.90 25.61 15.17
CA ILE A 91 -6.86 25.80 13.71
C ILE A 91 -5.84 24.85 13.09
N ALA A 92 -4.64 24.75 13.66
CA ALA A 92 -3.62 23.84 13.16
C ALA A 92 -4.11 22.37 13.18
N TYR A 93 -4.68 21.91 14.29
CA TYR A 93 -5.24 20.56 14.40
C TYR A 93 -6.39 20.31 13.43
N ALA A 94 -7.27 21.29 13.21
CA ALA A 94 -8.35 21.18 12.23
C ALA A 94 -7.80 21.03 10.80
N VAL A 95 -6.80 21.83 10.43
CA VAL A 95 -6.15 21.75 9.10
C VAL A 95 -5.43 20.42 8.91
N PHE A 96 -4.62 20.00 9.90
CA PHE A 96 -3.93 18.71 9.84
C PHE A 96 -4.90 17.53 9.80
N GLY A 97 -5.96 17.57 10.60
CA GLY A 97 -7.01 16.55 10.62
C GLY A 97 -7.75 16.47 9.28
N ALA A 98 -8.08 17.60 8.66
CA ALA A 98 -8.71 17.66 7.35
C ALA A 98 -7.82 17.08 6.25
N VAL A 99 -6.53 17.45 6.22
CA VAL A 99 -5.57 16.90 5.25
C VAL A 99 -5.40 15.39 5.45
N ALA A 100 -5.25 14.93 6.70
CA ALA A 100 -5.16 13.50 7.01
C ALA A 100 -6.42 12.74 6.56
N ALA A 101 -7.61 13.27 6.84
CA ALA A 101 -8.87 12.66 6.43
C ALA A 101 -8.98 12.55 4.89
N LEU A 102 -8.60 13.61 4.15
CA LEU A 102 -8.60 13.60 2.69
C LEU A 102 -7.61 12.57 2.12
N VAL A 103 -6.40 12.48 2.67
CA VAL A 103 -5.40 11.50 2.25
C VAL A 103 -5.86 10.08 2.54
N GLY A 104 -6.45 9.84 3.71
CA GLY A 104 -7.04 8.56 4.08
C GLY A 104 -8.16 8.14 3.13
N LEU A 105 -9.06 9.07 2.78
CA LEU A 105 -10.15 8.82 1.84
C LEU A 105 -9.61 8.49 0.43
N LEU A 106 -8.59 9.22 -0.04
CA LEU A 106 -7.92 8.94 -1.30
C LEU A 106 -7.31 7.54 -1.33
N GLN A 107 -6.68 7.08 -0.23
CA GLN A 107 -6.15 5.72 -0.12
C GLN A 107 -7.24 4.66 -0.18
N ILE A 108 -8.39 4.87 0.49
CA ILE A 108 -9.53 3.95 0.44
C ILE A 108 -10.03 3.82 -1.00
N VAL A 109 -10.26 4.94 -1.69
CA VAL A 109 -10.76 4.95 -3.07
C VAL A 109 -9.75 4.32 -4.04
N ALA A 110 -8.46 4.63 -3.87
CA ALA A 110 -7.40 4.05 -4.70
C ALA A 110 -7.23 2.55 -4.46
N GLY A 111 -7.30 2.10 -3.21
CA GLY A 111 -7.25 0.69 -2.84
C GLY A 111 -8.45 -0.08 -3.40
N ALA A 112 -9.67 0.46 -3.27
CA ALA A 112 -10.88 -0.14 -3.82
C ALA A 112 -10.84 -0.27 -5.35
N ARG A 113 -10.32 0.75 -6.06
CA ARG A 113 -10.15 0.70 -7.52
C ARG A 113 -9.08 -0.31 -7.94
N SER A 114 -7.98 -0.37 -7.19
CA SER A 114 -6.87 -1.31 -7.43
C SER A 114 -7.29 -2.76 -7.20
N TYR A 115 -8.23 -3.01 -6.29
CA TYR A 115 -8.79 -4.33 -6.05
C TYR A 115 -9.43 -4.96 -7.30
N VAL A 116 -9.97 -4.12 -8.20
CA VAL A 116 -10.61 -4.54 -9.46
C VAL A 116 -9.64 -4.39 -10.66
N PHE A 117 -8.33 -4.24 -10.39
CA PHE A 117 -7.28 -4.00 -11.39
C PHE A 117 -7.56 -2.76 -12.27
N ARG A 118 -8.21 -1.74 -11.72
CA ARG A 118 -8.59 -0.53 -12.45
C ARG A 118 -7.65 0.63 -12.08
N ASN A 119 -6.85 1.08 -13.05
CA ASN A 119 -5.93 2.21 -12.99
C ASN A 119 -4.77 2.09 -11.99
N ARG A 120 -3.66 1.48 -12.42
CA ARG A 120 -2.38 1.37 -11.68
C ARG A 120 -1.83 2.73 -11.20
N VAL A 121 -2.01 3.78 -12.00
CA VAL A 121 -1.47 5.12 -11.70
C VAL A 121 -2.11 5.71 -10.44
N MET A 122 -3.42 5.53 -10.23
CA MET A 122 -4.08 6.09 -9.04
C MET A 122 -3.55 5.47 -7.75
N MET A 123 -3.20 4.19 -7.77
CA MET A 123 -2.60 3.53 -6.61
C MET A 123 -1.23 4.09 -6.29
N ILE A 124 -0.39 4.28 -7.32
CA ILE A 124 0.96 4.83 -7.15
C ILE A 124 0.87 6.24 -6.57
N VAL A 125 -0.02 7.09 -7.10
CA VAL A 125 -0.25 8.45 -6.58
C VAL A 125 -0.76 8.41 -5.14
N ALA A 126 -1.66 7.49 -4.80
CA ALA A 126 -2.17 7.34 -3.45
C ALA A 126 -1.10 6.86 -2.46
N LEU A 127 -0.19 5.97 -2.87
CA LEU A 127 0.95 5.53 -2.06
C LEU A 127 1.89 6.71 -1.77
N PHE A 128 2.21 7.53 -2.78
CA PHE A 128 3.02 8.74 -2.57
C PHE A 128 2.31 9.79 -1.70
N CYS A 129 1.00 9.97 -1.85
CA CYS A 129 0.23 10.81 -0.93
C CYS A 129 0.25 10.26 0.51
N GLY A 130 0.19 8.94 0.67
CA GLY A 130 0.36 8.30 1.98
C GLY A 130 1.75 8.52 2.57
N LEU A 131 2.78 8.63 1.74
CA LEU A 131 4.14 8.95 2.18
C LEU A 131 4.24 10.36 2.79
N LEU A 132 3.45 11.32 2.32
CA LEU A 132 3.36 12.64 2.96
C LEU A 132 2.81 12.56 4.40
N SER A 133 2.10 11.48 4.75
CA SER A 133 1.57 11.27 6.10
C SER A 133 2.62 10.69 7.07
N VAL A 134 3.85 10.45 6.61
CA VAL A 134 4.92 9.81 7.41
C VAL A 134 5.35 10.63 8.62
N PHE A 135 5.08 11.94 8.62
CA PHE A 135 5.33 12.81 9.76
C PHE A 135 4.48 12.49 11.00
N THR A 136 3.47 11.62 10.88
CA THR A 136 2.70 11.12 12.02
C THR A 136 3.33 9.82 12.55
N PHE A 137 3.79 9.85 13.80
CA PHE A 137 4.70 8.85 14.39
C PHE A 137 4.23 7.38 14.31
N TYR A 138 2.93 7.13 14.16
CA TYR A 138 2.38 5.77 14.08
C TYR A 138 2.00 5.35 12.65
N CYS A 139 1.33 6.22 11.89
CA CYS A 139 0.91 5.92 10.52
C CYS A 139 2.06 5.97 9.52
N GLY A 140 3.19 6.59 9.90
CA GLY A 140 4.35 6.72 9.02
C GLY A 140 5.10 5.42 8.78
N LEU A 141 5.33 4.61 9.81
CA LEU A 141 6.04 3.34 9.63
C LEU A 141 5.22 2.36 8.78
N THR A 142 3.91 2.27 9.05
CA THR A 142 3.01 1.41 8.28
C THR A 142 2.84 1.90 6.84
N GLY A 143 2.69 3.22 6.65
CA GLY A 143 2.61 3.85 5.33
C GLY A 143 3.88 3.66 4.51
N LEU A 144 5.05 3.78 5.13
CA LEU A 144 6.35 3.53 4.48
C LEU A 144 6.46 2.07 4.02
N GLY A 145 6.14 1.12 4.91
CA GLY A 145 6.14 -0.31 4.59
C GLY A 145 5.20 -0.65 3.42
N LEU A 146 3.97 -0.13 3.47
CA LEU A 146 2.98 -0.26 2.40
C LEU A 146 3.45 0.35 1.08
N THR A 147 4.14 1.50 1.13
CA THR A 147 4.65 2.19 -0.05
C THR A 147 5.76 1.38 -0.71
N VAL A 148 6.77 0.95 0.06
CA VAL A 148 7.87 0.11 -0.45
C VAL A 148 7.33 -1.21 -0.99
N TYR A 149 6.49 -1.90 -0.21
CA TYR A 149 5.91 -3.17 -0.61
C TYR A 149 5.01 -3.03 -1.86
N GLY A 150 4.17 -2.00 -1.89
CA GLY A 150 3.34 -1.68 -3.04
C GLY A 150 4.17 -1.38 -4.28
N LEU A 151 5.21 -0.56 -4.18
CA LEU A 151 6.11 -0.25 -5.30
C LEU A 151 6.76 -1.50 -5.87
N ILE A 152 7.27 -2.39 -5.01
CA ILE A 152 7.88 -3.67 -5.44
C ILE A 152 6.86 -4.50 -6.23
N VAL A 153 5.66 -4.71 -5.67
CA VAL A 153 4.61 -5.50 -6.33
C VAL A 153 4.13 -4.85 -7.63
N PHE A 154 3.91 -3.53 -7.63
CA PHE A 154 3.42 -2.81 -8.79
C PHE A 154 4.46 -2.66 -9.89
N PHE A 155 5.76 -2.77 -9.62
CA PHE A 155 6.80 -2.71 -10.65
C PHE A 155 7.06 -4.03 -11.36
N SER A 156 6.53 -5.15 -10.88
CA SER A 156 6.67 -6.41 -11.58
C SER A 156 5.98 -6.38 -12.96
N GLU A 157 6.62 -7.00 -13.95
CA GLU A 157 6.08 -7.08 -15.31
C GLU A 157 4.79 -7.90 -15.37
N GLU A 158 4.68 -8.94 -14.53
CA GLU A 158 3.48 -9.77 -14.40
C GLU A 158 2.26 -8.92 -14.00
N VAL A 159 2.42 -8.03 -13.00
CA VAL A 159 1.34 -7.14 -12.57
C VAL A 159 1.02 -6.12 -13.65
N ARG A 160 2.03 -5.56 -14.35
CA ARG A 160 1.78 -4.68 -15.50
C ARG A 160 0.93 -5.36 -16.57
N ARG A 161 1.27 -6.61 -16.91
CA ARG A 161 0.54 -7.40 -17.91
C ARG A 161 -0.88 -7.72 -17.45
N ALA A 162 -1.09 -8.06 -16.17
CA ALA A 162 -2.43 -8.26 -15.61
C ALA A 162 -3.30 -7.00 -15.68
N PHE A 163 -2.74 -5.82 -15.38
CA PHE A 163 -3.45 -4.54 -15.53
C PHE A 163 -3.75 -4.20 -17.00
N GLN A 164 -2.88 -4.60 -17.93
CA GLN A 164 -3.10 -4.42 -19.36
C GLN A 164 -4.22 -5.34 -19.87
N MET A 165 -4.21 -6.63 -19.50
CA MET A 165 -5.31 -7.55 -19.80
C MET A 165 -6.66 -7.02 -19.29
N ARG A 166 -6.68 -6.37 -18.11
CA ARG A 166 -7.90 -5.74 -17.60
C ARG A 166 -8.36 -4.54 -18.44
N GLN A 167 -7.43 -3.75 -18.98
CA GLN A 167 -7.74 -2.64 -19.89
C GLN A 167 -8.26 -3.16 -21.23
N ASP A 168 -7.78 -4.32 -21.68
CA ASP A 168 -8.22 -5.01 -22.89
C ASP A 168 -9.59 -5.70 -22.71
N GLY A 169 -10.18 -5.65 -21.51
CA GLY A 169 -11.52 -6.14 -21.21
C GLY A 169 -11.56 -7.53 -20.56
N ALA A 170 -10.42 -8.17 -20.31
CA ALA A 170 -10.37 -9.47 -19.65
C ALA A 170 -11.02 -9.45 -18.27
N SER A 171 -11.71 -10.53 -17.91
CA SER A 171 -12.35 -10.64 -16.59
C SER A 171 -11.31 -10.85 -15.49
N VAL A 172 -11.65 -10.52 -14.23
CA VAL A 172 -10.72 -10.76 -13.10
C VAL A 172 -10.46 -12.25 -12.90
N GLN A 173 -11.43 -13.11 -13.20
CA GLN A 173 -11.30 -14.56 -13.11
C GLN A 173 -10.35 -15.08 -14.19
N GLU A 174 -10.51 -14.63 -15.43
CA GLU A 174 -9.63 -14.97 -16.56
C GLU A 174 -8.17 -14.54 -16.31
N ILE A 175 -7.96 -13.35 -15.75
CA ILE A 175 -6.63 -12.89 -15.35
C ILE A 175 -6.07 -13.85 -14.29
N LEU A 176 -6.85 -14.19 -13.27
CA LEU A 176 -6.38 -15.11 -12.24
C LEU A 176 -6.10 -16.51 -12.78
N GLU A 177 -6.88 -17.04 -13.72
CA GLU A 177 -6.66 -18.35 -14.35
C GLU A 177 -5.43 -18.35 -15.24
N THR A 178 -5.17 -17.24 -15.94
CA THR A 178 -3.96 -17.09 -16.78
C THR A 178 -2.69 -17.04 -15.94
N PHE A 179 -2.79 -16.51 -14.72
CA PHE A 179 -1.69 -16.39 -13.76
C PHE A 179 -1.87 -17.34 -12.55
N ALA A 180 -2.64 -18.43 -12.66
CA ALA A 180 -2.81 -19.45 -11.60
C ALA A 180 -1.87 -20.62 -11.84
#